data_AF-A0A2N0AFZ4-F1
#
_entry.id   AF-A0A2N0AFZ4-F1
#
_cell.length_a   1.000
_cell.length_b   1.000
_cell.length_c   1.000
_cell.angle_alpha   90.00
_cell.angle_beta   90.00
_cell.angle_gamma   90.00
#
_symmetry.space_group_name_H-M   'P 1'
#
loop_
_entity.id
_entity.type
_entity.pdbx_description
1 polymer ?
#
loop_
_entity_poly.entity_id
_entity_poly.type
_entity_poly.pdbx_seq_one_letter_code
_entity_poly.pdbx_strand_id
1 'polypeptide(L)'
;MTLVLKKGFSLEKYFPLSKMNETGMVTEILEIFWKEKLRFAQYCFDELASFDAKTFVDKRTSGKSAEWTLHQMISYDRNFSFFLPLSLRISGFFFFTVFKDQDIEKDLEAIRDRYRPPAFPAHFWEIQITKATDLKIKATDPLVKEQCETWKEILVQLEAKLSLISERDAYRKRYTSLTGIHTISGAINNSTEFCHYLWNLHMVIPT
;
A
#
# COMPACT_ATOMS: atom_id res chain seq x y z
N MET A 1 -38.98 1.12 -3.09
CA MET A 1 -38.16 0.35 -4.06
C MET A 1 -36.82 0.12 -3.39
N THR A 2 -36.62 -1.08 -2.84
CA THR A 2 -35.51 -1.40 -1.93
C THR A 2 -34.36 -1.96 -2.75
N LEU A 3 -33.20 -1.27 -2.74
CA LEU A 3 -31.99 -1.73 -3.42
C LEU A 3 -31.36 -2.86 -2.62
N VAL A 4 -31.49 -4.07 -3.14
CA VAL A 4 -30.84 -5.29 -2.65
C VAL A 4 -29.37 -5.25 -3.09
N LEU A 5 -28.46 -5.03 -2.14
CA LEU A 5 -27.02 -5.21 -2.34
C LEU A 5 -26.75 -6.72 -2.55
N LYS A 6 -26.13 -7.07 -3.69
CA LYS A 6 -25.68 -8.43 -4.00
C LYS A 6 -24.70 -8.91 -2.92
N LYS A 7 -25.13 -9.90 -2.14
CA LYS A 7 -24.27 -10.76 -1.31
C LYS A 7 -23.20 -11.42 -2.19
N GLY A 8 -21.95 -11.43 -1.73
CA GLY A 8 -20.97 -12.36 -2.29
C GLY A 8 -19.48 -12.04 -2.18
N PHE A 9 -19.02 -11.15 -1.30
CA PHE A 9 -17.61 -11.14 -0.90
C PHE A 9 -17.52 -11.77 0.49
N SER A 10 -17.22 -13.07 0.54
CA SER A 10 -16.93 -13.77 1.79
C SER A 10 -15.44 -14.10 1.82
N LEU A 11 -14.74 -13.49 2.78
CA LEU A 11 -13.34 -13.78 3.09
C LEU A 11 -13.13 -15.26 3.42
N GLU A 12 -14.17 -15.98 3.88
CA GLU A 12 -14.11 -17.42 4.17
C GLU A 12 -13.74 -18.30 2.96
N LYS A 13 -14.08 -17.84 1.75
CA LYS A 13 -13.80 -18.60 0.52
C LYS A 13 -12.30 -18.62 0.19
N TYR A 14 -11.56 -17.62 0.66
CA TYR A 14 -10.12 -17.46 0.41
C TYR A 14 -9.27 -17.73 1.66
N PHE A 15 -9.89 -17.68 2.85
CA PHE A 15 -9.26 -17.90 4.15
C PHE A 15 -10.19 -18.73 5.03
N PRO A 16 -9.97 -20.05 5.23
CA PRO A 16 -10.86 -20.88 6.03
C PRO A 16 -10.82 -20.46 7.51
N LEU A 17 -11.81 -19.65 7.92
CA LEU A 17 -11.92 -19.01 9.25
C LEU A 17 -12.10 -19.99 10.42
N SER A 18 -12.31 -21.29 10.18
CA SER A 18 -12.65 -22.25 11.23
C SER A 18 -11.45 -22.81 12.03
N LYS A 19 -10.22 -22.32 11.78
CA LYS A 19 -9.01 -22.72 12.53
C LYS A 19 -8.03 -21.56 12.78
N MET A 20 -8.52 -20.33 12.87
CA MET A 20 -7.67 -19.17 13.17
C MET A 20 -7.82 -18.81 14.64
N ASN A 21 -6.82 -19.16 15.46
CA ASN A 21 -6.69 -18.59 16.79
C ASN A 21 -6.58 -17.05 16.64
N GLU A 22 -7.34 -16.32 17.45
CA GLU A 22 -7.51 -14.85 17.43
C GLU A 22 -6.21 -14.04 17.52
N THR A 23 -5.06 -14.68 17.74
CA THR A 23 -3.73 -14.06 17.82
C THR A 23 -3.03 -13.90 16.46
N GLY A 24 -3.22 -14.80 15.49
CA GLY A 24 -2.47 -14.78 14.21
C GLY A 24 -2.97 -13.81 13.14
N MET A 25 -4.24 -13.40 13.21
CA MET A 25 -4.95 -12.77 12.09
C MET A 25 -4.40 -11.38 11.68
N VAL A 26 -4.02 -10.51 12.62
CA VAL A 26 -3.56 -9.15 12.26
C VAL A 26 -2.17 -9.14 11.67
N THR A 27 -1.28 -10.04 12.13
CA THR A 27 0.03 -10.23 11.51
C THR A 27 -0.15 -10.75 10.08
N GLU A 28 -1.09 -11.68 9.86
CA GLU A 28 -1.45 -12.15 8.52
C GLU A 28 -2.02 -11.02 7.65
N ILE A 29 -2.91 -10.18 8.18
CA ILE A 29 -3.46 -9.02 7.45
C ILE A 29 -2.38 -8.01 7.09
N LEU A 30 -1.45 -7.73 8.02
CA LEU A 30 -0.31 -6.85 7.76
C LEU A 30 0.55 -7.41 6.63
N GLU A 31 0.85 -8.70 6.67
CA GLU A 31 1.58 -9.38 5.60
C GLU A 31 0.84 -9.34 4.26
N ILE A 32 -0.49 -9.49 4.26
CA ILE A 32 -1.33 -9.39 3.06
C ILE A 32 -1.19 -8.00 2.45
N PHE A 33 -1.45 -6.93 3.22
CA PHE A 33 -1.38 -5.56 2.70
C PHE A 33 0.04 -5.18 2.27
N TRP A 34 1.07 -5.69 2.96
CA TRP A 34 2.45 -5.48 2.55
C TRP A 34 2.75 -6.18 1.22
N LYS A 35 2.33 -7.44 1.04
CA LYS A 35 2.48 -8.14 -0.24
C LYS A 35 1.75 -7.43 -1.37
N GLU A 36 0.55 -6.91 -1.12
CA GLU A 36 -0.19 -6.11 -2.11
C GLU A 36 0.56 -4.82 -2.48
N LYS A 37 1.14 -4.12 -1.50
CA LYS A 37 2.00 -2.97 -1.75
C LYS A 37 3.17 -3.32 -2.67
N LEU A 38 3.86 -4.43 -2.40
CA LEU A 38 5.00 -4.88 -3.18
C LEU A 38 4.61 -5.30 -4.60
N ARG A 39 3.49 -6.02 -4.75
CA ARG A 39 2.93 -6.36 -6.07
C ARG A 39 2.64 -5.11 -6.88
N PHE A 40 2.05 -4.09 -6.25
CA PHE A 40 1.77 -2.83 -6.91
C PHE A 40 3.04 -2.09 -7.34
N ALA A 41 4.06 -2.05 -6.48
CA ALA A 41 5.34 -1.47 -6.84
C ALA A 41 6.00 -2.19 -8.02
N GLN A 42 5.98 -3.53 -8.05
CA GLN A 42 6.49 -4.30 -9.18
C GLN A 42 5.73 -4.04 -10.47
N TYR A 43 4.40 -3.99 -10.41
CA TYR A 43 3.58 -3.62 -11.55
C TYR A 43 4.01 -2.26 -12.11
N CYS A 44 4.17 -1.25 -11.26
CA CYS A 44 4.64 0.06 -11.70
C CYS A 44 6.04 0.00 -12.33
N PHE A 45 6.97 -0.79 -11.76
CA PHE A 45 8.31 -0.97 -12.33
C PHE A 45 8.28 -1.64 -13.71
N ASP A 46 7.38 -2.60 -13.90
CA ASP A 46 7.22 -3.28 -15.19
C ASP A 46 6.63 -2.33 -16.24
N GLU A 47 5.64 -1.50 -15.89
CA GLU A 47 5.08 -0.49 -16.78
C GLU A 47 6.11 0.58 -17.18
N LEU A 48 6.89 1.05 -16.20
CA LEU A 48 7.94 2.06 -16.43
C LEU A 48 9.15 1.51 -17.18
N ALA A 49 9.31 0.18 -17.29
CA ALA A 49 10.48 -0.41 -17.93
C ALA A 49 10.66 -0.01 -19.41
N SER A 50 9.55 0.33 -20.07
CA SER A 50 9.51 0.75 -21.48
C SER A 50 9.74 2.25 -21.71
N PHE A 51 9.84 3.04 -20.63
CA PHE A 51 9.92 4.50 -20.74
C PHE A 51 11.36 4.94 -20.97
N ASP A 52 11.55 5.87 -21.91
CA ASP A 52 12.76 6.69 -22.00
C ASP A 52 12.63 7.96 -21.15
N ALA A 53 13.75 8.65 -20.91
CA ALA A 53 13.75 9.88 -20.11
C ALA A 53 12.73 10.92 -20.60
N LYS A 54 12.55 11.05 -21.93
CA LYS A 54 11.62 12.01 -22.51
C LYS A 54 10.17 11.68 -22.17
N THR A 55 9.74 10.44 -22.45
CA THR A 55 8.38 9.98 -22.17
C THR A 55 8.06 10.01 -20.67
N PHE A 56 9.08 9.79 -19.84
CA PHE A 56 8.96 9.82 -18.39
C PHE A 56 8.64 11.21 -17.83
N VAL A 57 9.25 12.26 -18.39
CA VAL A 57 9.04 13.66 -17.95
C VAL A 57 7.90 14.36 -18.71
N ASP A 58 7.55 13.89 -19.90
CA ASP A 58 6.48 14.46 -20.71
C ASP A 58 5.11 14.38 -19.99
N LYS A 59 4.33 15.46 -20.10
CA LYS A 59 2.99 15.50 -19.52
C LYS A 59 2.06 14.60 -20.32
N ARG A 60 1.31 13.77 -19.60
CA ARG A 60 0.25 12.94 -20.18
C ARG A 60 -1.04 13.75 -20.31
N THR A 61 -2.08 13.15 -20.89
CA THR A 61 -3.42 13.76 -21.05
C THR A 61 -4.04 14.22 -19.73
N SER A 62 -3.67 13.58 -18.62
CA SER A 62 -4.05 13.97 -17.26
C SER A 62 -3.36 15.26 -16.76
N GLY A 63 -2.44 15.84 -17.54
CA GLY A 63 -1.66 17.03 -17.20
C GLY A 63 -0.46 16.76 -16.28
N LYS A 64 -0.25 15.52 -15.86
CA LYS A 64 0.88 15.07 -15.01
C LYS A 64 1.76 14.08 -15.77
N SER A 65 3.06 14.09 -15.47
CA SER A 65 4.04 13.16 -16.03
C SER A 65 4.15 11.88 -15.19
N ALA A 66 4.79 10.86 -15.75
CA ALA A 66 5.11 9.64 -15.02
C ALA A 66 6.09 9.91 -13.87
N GLU A 67 7.08 10.77 -14.12
CA GLU A 67 8.01 11.27 -13.11
C GLU A 67 7.28 11.90 -11.93
N TRP A 68 6.37 12.84 -12.19
CA TRP A 68 5.64 13.53 -11.12
C TRP A 68 4.81 12.54 -10.30
N THR A 69 4.12 11.61 -10.97
CA THR A 69 3.26 10.61 -10.33
C THR A 69 4.09 9.69 -9.42
N LEU A 70 5.19 9.16 -9.95
CA LEU A 70 6.10 8.31 -9.19
C LEU A 70 6.71 9.06 -7.99
N HIS A 71 7.10 10.32 -8.18
CA HIS A 71 7.63 11.14 -7.09
C HIS A 71 6.61 11.34 -5.97
N GLN A 72 5.34 11.60 -6.27
CA GLN A 72 4.30 11.70 -5.23
C GLN A 72 4.14 10.40 -4.43
N MET A 73 4.18 9.26 -5.10
CA MET A 73 4.11 7.94 -4.47
C MET A 73 5.33 7.67 -3.58
N ILE A 74 6.53 7.95 -4.09
CA ILE A 74 7.80 7.86 -3.35
C ILE A 74 7.77 8.75 -2.11
N SER A 75 7.34 10.02 -2.24
CA SER A 75 7.26 10.96 -1.13
C SER A 75 6.30 10.48 -0.05
N TYR A 76 5.16 9.91 -0.43
CA TYR A 76 4.19 9.37 0.52
C TYR A 76 4.77 8.21 1.33
N ASP A 77 5.41 7.25 0.66
CA ASP A 77 6.03 6.10 1.32
C ASP A 77 7.24 6.48 2.15
N ARG A 78 8.02 7.48 1.71
CA ARG A 78 9.13 8.03 2.48
C ARG A 78 8.62 8.66 3.78
N ASN A 79 7.54 9.44 3.71
CA ASN A 79 6.91 10.01 4.89
C ASN A 79 6.37 8.92 5.82
N PHE A 80 5.73 7.90 5.27
CA PHE A 80 5.27 6.76 6.06
C PHE A 80 6.43 6.09 6.81
N SER A 81 7.49 5.74 6.09
CA SER A 81 8.72 5.15 6.64
C SER A 81 9.38 6.03 7.69
N PHE A 82 9.38 7.35 7.51
CA PHE A 82 9.97 8.29 8.47
C PHE A 82 9.15 8.41 9.77
N PHE A 83 7.82 8.54 9.67
CA PHE A 83 6.95 8.77 10.83
C PHE A 83 6.52 7.50 11.55
N LEU A 84 6.66 6.32 10.94
CA LEU A 84 6.25 5.05 11.53
C LEU A 84 6.90 4.79 12.90
N PRO A 85 8.24 4.87 13.07
CA PRO A 85 8.86 4.63 14.37
C PRO A 85 8.41 5.62 15.45
N LEU A 86 8.23 6.89 15.08
CA LEU A 86 7.78 7.93 16.00
C LEU A 86 6.34 7.68 16.45
N SER A 87 5.46 7.33 15.51
CA SER A 87 4.06 7.00 15.79
C SER A 87 3.95 5.80 16.72
N LEU A 88 4.74 4.74 16.48
CA LEU A 88 4.76 3.56 17.33
C LEU A 88 5.23 3.86 18.76
N ARG A 89 6.18 4.79 18.94
CA ARG A 89 6.65 5.22 20.28
C ARG A 89 5.60 6.06 21.00
N ILE A 90 4.99 7.02 20.32
CA ILE A 90 4.02 7.95 20.92
C ILE A 90 2.68 7.25 21.18
N SER A 91 2.27 6.32 20.32
CA SER A 91 0.98 5.63 20.45
C SER A 91 0.81 4.91 21.79
N GLY A 92 1.91 4.44 22.41
CA GLY A 92 1.87 3.82 23.74
C GLY A 92 1.47 4.78 24.87
N PHE A 93 1.51 6.09 24.65
CA PHE A 93 1.12 7.11 25.62
C PHE A 93 -0.31 7.63 25.45
N PHE A 94 -0.94 7.41 24.29
CA PHE A 94 -2.23 8.02 23.95
C PHE A 94 -3.34 7.00 23.67
N PHE A 95 -3.00 5.77 23.26
CA PHE A 95 -3.98 4.75 22.88
C PHE A 95 -3.85 3.53 23.80
N PHE A 96 -4.62 3.53 24.89
CA PHE A 96 -4.57 2.50 25.94
C PHE A 96 -5.56 1.34 25.75
N THR A 97 -6.48 1.44 24.79
CA THR A 97 -7.51 0.43 24.52
C THR A 97 -6.99 -0.65 23.57
N VAL A 98 -7.26 -1.92 23.91
CA VAL A 98 -6.96 -3.07 23.04
C VAL A 98 -7.82 -2.96 21.77
N PHE A 99 -7.17 -3.12 20.61
CA PHE A 99 -7.80 -3.13 19.30
C PHE A 99 -8.86 -4.22 19.17
N LYS A 100 -9.90 -3.93 18.38
CA LYS A 100 -10.88 -4.92 17.89
C LYS A 100 -10.78 -4.95 16.37
N ASP A 101 -11.03 -6.09 15.74
CA ASP A 101 -11.01 -6.24 14.27
C ASP A 101 -11.85 -5.19 13.53
N GLN A 102 -12.94 -4.74 14.17
CA GLN A 102 -13.79 -3.63 13.72
C GLN A 102 -13.03 -2.32 13.45
N ASP A 103 -11.89 -2.07 14.08
CA ASP A 103 -11.10 -0.86 13.83
C ASP A 103 -10.28 -0.97 12.53
N ILE A 104 -9.83 -2.17 12.13
CA ILE A 104 -9.23 -2.39 10.80
C ILE A 104 -10.34 -2.23 9.75
N GLU A 105 -11.51 -2.84 9.97
CA GLU A 105 -12.64 -2.70 9.03
C GLU A 105 -13.02 -1.23 8.80
N LYS A 106 -13.08 -0.43 9.87
CA LYS A 106 -13.32 1.02 9.77
C LYS A 106 -12.23 1.75 8.98
N ASP A 107 -10.97 1.41 9.20
CA ASP A 107 -9.87 1.97 8.40
C ASP A 107 -10.07 1.62 6.92
N LEU A 108 -10.35 0.36 6.60
CA LEU A 108 -10.55 -0.11 5.22
C LEU A 108 -11.75 0.58 4.56
N GLU A 109 -12.87 0.71 5.26
CA GLU A 109 -14.06 1.43 4.77
C GLU A 109 -13.75 2.90 4.51
N ALA A 110 -13.09 3.58 5.45
CA ALA A 110 -12.71 4.98 5.30
C ALA A 110 -11.74 5.20 4.13
N ILE A 111 -10.77 4.30 3.96
CA ILE A 111 -9.79 4.33 2.85
C ILE A 111 -10.50 4.08 1.51
N ARG A 112 -11.35 3.06 1.44
CA ARG A 112 -12.17 2.75 0.26
C ARG A 112 -13.02 3.95 -0.13
N ASP A 113 -13.71 4.56 0.82
CA ASP A 113 -14.62 5.67 0.55
C ASP A 113 -13.85 6.93 0.13
N ARG A 114 -12.63 7.11 0.65
CA ARG A 114 -11.73 8.22 0.31
C ARG A 114 -11.19 8.11 -1.12
N TYR A 115 -10.59 6.98 -1.47
CA TYR A 115 -9.89 6.84 -2.76
C TYR A 115 -10.76 6.27 -3.86
N ARG A 116 -11.83 5.55 -3.50
CA ARG A 116 -12.65 4.76 -4.42
C ARG A 116 -11.76 4.01 -5.41
N PRO A 117 -10.81 3.21 -4.89
CA PRO A 117 -9.76 2.68 -5.71
C PRO A 117 -10.39 1.88 -6.86
N PRO A 118 -9.97 2.14 -8.10
CA PRO A 118 -10.44 1.33 -9.23
C PRO A 118 -9.95 -0.10 -9.06
N ALA A 119 -10.44 -1.04 -9.88
CA ALA A 119 -9.93 -2.41 -9.83
C ALA A 119 -8.42 -2.45 -10.09
N PHE A 120 -7.69 -3.31 -9.36
CA PHE A 120 -6.28 -3.55 -9.67
C PHE A 120 -6.12 -3.96 -11.14
N PRO A 121 -4.99 -3.59 -11.79
CA PRO A 121 -4.74 -3.94 -13.19
C PRO A 121 -4.85 -5.44 -13.46
N ALA A 122 -5.21 -5.80 -14.69
CA ALA A 122 -5.09 -7.18 -15.16
C ALA A 122 -3.65 -7.68 -14.93
N HIS A 123 -3.49 -8.95 -14.54
CA HIS A 123 -2.20 -9.57 -14.17
C HIS A 123 -1.56 -9.13 -12.84
N PHE A 124 -2.17 -8.21 -12.07
CA PHE A 124 -1.70 -7.86 -10.72
C PHE A 124 -1.58 -9.08 -9.79
N TRP A 125 -2.50 -10.03 -9.92
CA TRP A 125 -2.53 -11.27 -9.15
C TRP A 125 -1.46 -12.29 -9.55
N GLU A 126 -0.87 -12.15 -10.75
CA GLU A 126 0.19 -13.04 -11.26
C GLU A 126 1.55 -12.69 -10.66
N ILE A 127 1.71 -11.46 -10.16
CA ILE A 127 2.95 -10.99 -9.55
C ILE A 127 3.19 -11.71 -8.22
N GLN A 128 4.22 -12.56 -8.20
CA GLN A 128 4.67 -13.26 -7.00
C GLN A 128 5.87 -12.55 -6.41
N ILE A 129 5.65 -11.81 -5.32
CA ILE A 129 6.70 -11.15 -4.54
C ILE A 129 6.45 -11.39 -3.06
N THR A 130 7.53 -11.74 -2.37
CA THR A 130 7.50 -12.00 -0.93
C THR A 130 8.17 -10.89 -0.15
N LYS A 131 9.29 -10.34 -0.66
CA LYS A 131 10.06 -9.29 0.02
C LYS A 131 10.37 -8.11 -0.88
N ALA A 132 10.57 -6.95 -0.28
CA ALA A 132 10.96 -5.73 -1.00
C ALA A 132 12.29 -5.88 -1.75
N THR A 133 13.20 -6.71 -1.24
CA THR A 133 14.47 -7.03 -1.90
C THR A 133 14.28 -7.73 -3.24
N ASP A 134 13.18 -8.48 -3.40
CA ASP A 134 12.88 -9.31 -4.57
C ASP A 134 12.35 -8.47 -5.75
N LEU A 135 12.00 -7.20 -5.52
CA LEU A 135 11.54 -6.28 -6.56
C LEU A 135 12.58 -6.18 -7.69
N LYS A 136 12.14 -6.35 -8.92
CA LYS A 136 12.99 -6.32 -10.12
C LYS A 136 12.75 -5.06 -10.91
N ILE A 137 13.81 -4.27 -11.09
CA ILE A 137 13.79 -3.05 -11.90
C ILE A 137 14.33 -3.41 -13.29
N LYS A 138 13.47 -3.33 -14.30
CA LYS A 138 13.80 -3.65 -15.70
C LYS A 138 14.05 -2.40 -16.55
N ALA A 139 13.81 -1.21 -16.00
CA ALA A 139 14.07 0.06 -16.69
C ALA A 139 15.55 0.15 -17.13
N THR A 140 15.75 0.51 -18.38
CA THR A 140 17.09 0.63 -19.00
C THR A 140 17.58 2.07 -19.05
N ASP A 141 16.65 3.03 -19.15
CA ASP A 141 16.96 4.46 -19.07
C ASP A 141 17.48 4.83 -17.67
N PRO A 142 18.64 5.50 -17.55
CA PRO A 142 19.23 5.81 -16.24
C PRO A 142 18.34 6.64 -15.32
N LEU A 143 17.60 7.62 -15.85
CA LEU A 143 16.75 8.50 -15.05
C LEU A 143 15.57 7.71 -14.46
N VAL A 144 14.90 6.91 -15.31
CA VAL A 144 13.76 6.09 -14.88
C VAL A 144 14.22 5.04 -13.87
N LYS A 145 15.36 4.40 -14.15
CA LYS A 145 15.95 3.39 -13.28
C LYS A 145 16.29 3.94 -11.90
N GLU A 146 16.94 5.11 -11.81
CA GLU A 146 17.30 5.74 -10.53
C GLU A 146 16.06 6.05 -9.67
N GLN A 147 14.97 6.52 -10.27
CA GLN A 147 13.73 6.78 -9.54
C GLN A 147 13.08 5.48 -9.01
N CYS A 148 13.08 4.41 -9.82
CA CYS A 148 12.62 3.10 -9.38
C CYS A 148 13.50 2.53 -8.25
N GLU A 149 14.82 2.71 -8.32
CA GLU A 149 15.77 2.28 -7.28
C GLU A 149 15.51 3.03 -5.98
N THR A 150 15.34 4.35 -6.05
CA THR A 150 14.96 5.19 -4.91
C THR A 150 13.70 4.68 -4.22
N TRP A 151 12.66 4.33 -5.00
CA TRP A 151 11.43 3.80 -4.42
C TRP A 151 11.66 2.44 -3.77
N LYS A 152 12.38 1.54 -4.45
CA LYS A 152 12.73 0.21 -3.92
C LYS A 152 13.48 0.32 -2.59
N GLU A 153 14.45 1.22 -2.47
CA GLU A 153 15.19 1.43 -1.22
C GLU A 153 14.27 1.85 -0.06
N ILE A 154 13.32 2.76 -0.32
CA ILE A 154 12.34 3.17 0.69
C ILE A 154 11.47 1.99 1.13
N LEU A 155 11.02 1.15 0.19
CA LEU A 155 10.23 -0.04 0.49
C LEU A 155 11.03 -1.07 1.29
N VAL A 156 12.31 -1.27 0.99
CA VAL A 156 13.20 -2.15 1.77
C VAL A 156 13.38 -1.62 3.20
N GLN A 157 13.61 -0.31 3.37
CA GLN A 157 13.70 0.29 4.69
C GLN A 157 12.39 0.21 5.47
N LEU A 158 11.25 0.36 4.78
CA LEU A 158 9.93 0.24 5.38
C LEU A 158 9.65 -1.21 5.81
N GLU A 159 9.96 -2.21 4.98
CA GLU A 159 9.87 -3.63 5.31
C GLU A 159 10.69 -3.97 6.56
N ALA A 160 11.93 -3.46 6.63
CA ALA A 160 12.80 -3.66 7.78
C ALA A 160 12.24 -3.02 9.06
N LYS A 161 11.48 -1.92 8.97
CA LYS A 161 10.82 -1.29 10.12
C LYS A 161 9.56 -2.05 10.52
N LEU A 162 8.79 -2.53 9.54
CA LEU A 162 7.57 -3.32 9.77
C LEU A 162 7.88 -4.66 10.42
N SER A 163 8.99 -5.32 10.04
CA SER A 163 9.42 -6.60 10.63
C SER A 163 9.84 -6.50 12.10
N LEU A 164 10.12 -5.30 12.60
CA LEU A 164 10.41 -5.05 14.02
C LEU A 164 9.15 -4.86 14.86
N ILE A 165 7.97 -4.79 14.23
CA ILE A 165 6.70 -4.65 14.94
C ILE A 165 6.34 -6.01 15.52
N SER A 166 6.36 -6.11 16.85
CA SER A 166 5.84 -7.29 17.53
C SER A 166 4.34 -7.44 17.25
N GLU A 167 3.83 -8.67 17.27
CA GLU A 167 2.40 -8.97 17.15
C GLU A 167 1.59 -8.09 18.13
N ARG A 168 1.98 -8.06 19.41
CA ARG A 168 1.37 -7.20 20.44
C ARG A 168 1.30 -5.72 20.02
N ASP A 169 2.35 -5.21 19.39
CA ASP A 169 2.42 -3.82 18.94
C ASP A 169 1.54 -3.55 17.72
N ALA A 170 1.42 -4.53 16.81
CA ALA A 170 0.49 -4.46 15.68
C ALA A 170 -0.96 -4.29 16.15
N TYR A 171 -1.32 -4.95 17.27
CA TYR A 171 -2.65 -4.83 17.89
C TYR A 171 -2.83 -3.60 18.79
N ARG A 172 -1.78 -2.96 19.30
CA ARG A 172 -1.96 -1.89 20.32
C ARG A 172 -1.62 -0.50 19.80
N LYS A 173 -0.79 -0.41 18.78
CA LYS A 173 -0.26 0.87 18.32
C LYS A 173 -1.04 1.41 17.13
N ARG A 174 -0.97 2.73 16.99
CA ARG A 174 -1.55 3.50 15.91
C ARG A 174 -0.44 4.23 15.17
N TYR A 175 -0.63 4.32 13.86
CA TYR A 175 0.12 5.22 13.00
C TYR A 175 -0.63 6.54 12.92
N THR A 176 0.03 7.64 13.28
CA THR A 176 -0.55 8.99 13.19
C THR A 176 0.10 9.70 12.02
N SER A 177 -0.72 10.13 11.07
CA SER A 177 -0.30 10.91 9.91
C SER A 177 -1.15 12.16 9.76
N LEU A 178 -0.75 13.03 8.83
CA LEU A 178 -1.58 14.16 8.39
C LEU A 178 -2.93 13.71 7.81
N THR A 179 -3.05 12.46 7.37
CA THR A 179 -4.27 11.91 6.75
C THR A 179 -5.20 11.22 7.73
N GLY A 180 -4.81 11.12 9.00
CA GLY A 180 -5.57 10.46 10.06
C GLY A 180 -4.72 9.58 10.96
N ILE A 181 -5.40 8.99 11.94
CA ILE A 181 -4.88 7.99 12.86
C ILE A 181 -5.40 6.63 12.38
N HIS A 182 -4.48 5.72 12.09
CA HIS A 182 -4.80 4.40 11.53
C HIS A 182 -4.18 3.30 12.38
N THR A 183 -4.76 2.11 12.29
CA THR A 183 -4.07 0.86 12.63
C THR A 183 -2.84 0.71 11.72
N ILE A 184 -1.86 -0.11 12.12
CA ILE A 184 -0.66 -0.30 11.29
C ILE A 184 -1.03 -0.94 9.94
N SER A 185 -1.90 -1.95 9.97
CA SER A 185 -2.43 -2.57 8.74
C SER A 185 -3.22 -1.57 7.88
N GLY A 186 -4.08 -0.75 8.49
CA GLY A 186 -4.80 0.33 7.81
C GLY A 186 -3.86 1.39 7.22
N ALA A 187 -2.74 1.71 7.87
CA ALA A 187 -1.75 2.64 7.35
C ALA A 187 -1.03 2.10 6.11
N ILE A 188 -0.68 0.81 6.10
CA ILE A 188 -0.10 0.14 4.92
C ILE A 188 -1.13 0.15 3.78
N ASN A 189 -2.38 -0.25 4.06
CA ASN A 189 -3.44 -0.22 3.06
C ASN A 189 -3.67 1.19 2.50
N ASN A 190 -3.70 2.21 3.35
CA ASN A 190 -3.83 3.61 2.95
C ASN A 190 -2.69 4.05 2.01
N SER A 191 -1.45 3.61 2.28
CA SER A 191 -0.30 3.86 1.39
C SER A 191 -0.47 3.15 0.05
N THR A 192 -0.88 1.88 0.04
CA THR A 192 -1.14 1.12 -1.19
C THR A 192 -2.23 1.78 -2.03
N GLU A 193 -3.38 2.08 -1.42
CA GLU A 193 -4.55 2.63 -2.12
C GLU A 193 -4.33 4.06 -2.59
N PHE A 194 -3.60 4.89 -1.85
CA PHE A 194 -3.19 6.21 -2.31
C PHE A 194 -2.33 6.12 -3.58
N CYS A 195 -1.34 5.22 -3.57
CA CYS A 195 -0.45 5.02 -4.71
C CYS A 195 -1.22 4.49 -5.92
N HIS A 196 -2.13 3.54 -5.68
CA HIS A 196 -2.98 2.98 -6.71
C HIS A 196 -3.92 4.03 -7.32
N TYR A 197 -4.55 4.86 -6.49
CA TYR A 197 -5.39 5.97 -6.92
C TYR A 197 -4.62 6.96 -7.80
N LEU A 198 -3.44 7.42 -7.36
CA LEU A 198 -2.61 8.34 -8.13
C LEU A 198 -2.19 7.76 -9.48
N TRP A 199 -1.78 6.49 -9.48
CA TRP A 199 -1.37 5.80 -10.69
C TRP A 199 -2.53 5.74 -11.69
N ASN A 200 -3.71 5.31 -11.27
CA ASN A 200 -4.84 5.24 -12.18
C ASN A 200 -5.26 6.62 -12.70
N LEU A 201 -5.23 7.65 -11.85
CA LEU A 201 -5.62 8.99 -12.23
C LEU A 201 -4.69 9.59 -13.31
N HIS A 202 -3.41 9.23 -13.29
CA HIS A 202 -2.39 9.91 -14.10
C HIS A 202 -1.70 9.05 -15.16
N MET A 203 -1.63 7.73 -14.95
CA MET A 203 -0.88 6.79 -15.77
C MET A 203 -1.76 5.89 -16.62
N VAL A 204 -2.96 5.55 -16.14
CA VAL A 204 -3.94 4.79 -16.92
C VAL A 204 -4.73 5.77 -17.80
N ILE A 205 -4.73 5.53 -19.10
CA ILE A 205 -5.53 6.34 -20.04
C ILE A 205 -7.00 6.00 -19.77
N PRO A 206 -7.87 6.98 -19.44
CA PRO A 206 -9.29 6.73 -19.42
C PRO A 206 -9.71 6.34 -20.85
N THR A 207 -10.19 5.11 -20.98
CA THR A 207 -10.80 4.61 -22.22
C THR A 207 -12.12 5.31 -22.48
#